data_AF-A0A4S4NPR5-F1
#
_entry.id   AF-A0A4S4NPR5-F1
#
_cell.length_a   1.000
_cell.length_b   1.000
_cell.length_c   1.000
_cell.angle_alpha   90.00
_cell.angle_beta   90.00
_cell.angle_gamma   90.00
#
_symmetry.space_group_name_H-M   'P 1'
#
loop_
_entity.id
_entity.type
_entity.pdbx_description
1 polymer ?
#
loop_
_entity_poly.entity_id
_entity_poly.type
_entity_poly.pdbx_seq_one_letter_code
_entity_poly.pdbx_strand_id
1 'polypeptide(L)'
;MPRTRLTVFSRFIIFLLIALPIVYVAAALFNGEDPVANVKGWLGMDEPEPREESYQAPPNGNGATDASLQEIEQLRSENERLRQELTRCRSEKSS
;
A
#
# COMPACT_ATOMS: atom_id res chain seq x y z
N MET A 1 34.50 25.80 -23.84
CA MET A 1 33.61 24.85 -23.13
C MET A 1 32.54 24.37 -24.10
N PRO A 2 32.54 23.09 -24.52
CA PRO A 2 31.51 22.57 -25.40
C PRO A 2 30.16 22.59 -24.67
N ARG A 3 29.19 23.32 -25.23
CA ARG A 3 27.80 23.31 -24.75
C ARG A 3 27.13 22.07 -25.35
N THR A 4 26.96 21.02 -24.55
CA THR A 4 26.17 19.85 -24.95
C THR A 4 24.74 20.30 -25.24
N ARG A 5 24.34 20.26 -26.52
CA ARG A 5 22.96 20.52 -26.92
C ARG A 5 22.18 19.24 -26.74
N LEU A 6 21.20 19.28 -25.84
CA LEU A 6 20.29 18.16 -25.60
C LEU A 6 19.41 17.96 -26.84
N THR A 7 19.49 16.78 -27.45
CA THR A 7 18.66 16.44 -28.62
C THR A 7 17.20 16.25 -28.19
N VAL A 8 16.26 16.45 -29.11
CA VAL A 8 14.82 16.22 -28.83
C VAL A 8 14.58 14.79 -28.37
N PHE A 9 15.29 13.82 -28.95
CA PHE A 9 15.27 12.43 -28.52
C PHE A 9 15.74 12.26 -27.07
N SER A 10 16.84 12.91 -26.68
CA SER A 10 17.31 12.87 -25.29
C SER A 10 16.30 13.50 -24.32
N ARG A 11 15.61 14.59 -24.71
CA ARG A 11 14.52 15.16 -23.89
C ARG A 11 13.36 14.19 -23.70
N PHE A 12 13.01 13.46 -24.76
CA PHE A 12 11.97 12.43 -24.70
C PHE A 12 12.36 11.27 -23.76
N ILE A 13 13.60 10.78 -23.84
CA ILE A 13 14.10 9.74 -22.92
C ILE A 13 14.05 10.21 -21.47
N ILE A 14 14.49 11.44 -21.18
CA ILE A 14 14.44 11.99 -19.83
C ILE A 14 12.99 12.10 -19.34
N PHE A 15 12.08 12.55 -20.19
CA PHE A 15 10.64 12.58 -19.87
C PHE A 15 10.14 11.16 -19.55
N LEU A 16 10.49 10.18 -20.36
CA LEU A 16 10.05 8.80 -20.20
C LEU A 16 10.56 8.17 -18.90
N LEU A 17 11.82 8.44 -18.52
CA LEU A 17 12.42 7.99 -17.26
C LEU A 17 11.69 8.51 -16.02
N ILE A 18 11.07 9.69 -16.12
CA ILE A 18 10.31 10.29 -15.01
C ILE A 18 8.82 9.89 -15.10
N ALA A 19 8.26 9.85 -16.30
CA ALA A 19 6.84 9.57 -16.52
C ALA A 19 6.48 8.11 -16.21
N LEU A 20 7.32 7.14 -16.60
CA LEU A 20 7.04 5.72 -16.33
C LEU A 20 6.84 5.40 -14.85
N PRO A 21 7.75 5.75 -13.92
CA PRO A 21 7.56 5.40 -12.51
C PRO A 21 6.30 6.05 -11.94
N ILE A 22 5.96 7.28 -12.36
CA ILE A 22 4.73 7.95 -11.93
C ILE A 22 3.49 7.19 -12.42
N VAL A 23 3.46 6.83 -13.71
CA VAL A 23 2.35 6.08 -14.31
C VAL A 23 2.20 4.70 -13.65
N TYR A 24 3.32 4.03 -13.38
CA TYR A 24 3.33 2.75 -12.68
C TYR A 24 2.69 2.86 -11.28
N VAL A 25 3.11 3.84 -10.48
CA VAL A 25 2.54 4.08 -9.14
C VAL A 25 1.05 4.41 -9.24
N ALA A 26 0.65 5.27 -10.18
CA ALA A 26 -0.75 5.63 -10.38
C ALA A 26 -1.61 4.42 -10.75
N ALA A 27 -1.13 3.55 -11.64
CA ALA A 27 -1.81 2.33 -12.04
C ALA A 27 -1.93 1.33 -10.88
N ALA A 28 -0.85 1.13 -10.12
CA ALA A 28 -0.85 0.26 -8.94
C ALA A 28 -1.86 0.72 -7.89
N LEU A 29 -1.89 2.02 -7.58
CA LEU A 29 -2.86 2.59 -6.65
C LEU A 29 -4.31 2.47 -7.15
N PHE A 30 -4.53 2.55 -8.46
CA PHE A 30 -5.86 2.35 -9.05
C PHE A 30 -6.33 0.89 -8.94
N ASN A 31 -5.40 -0.06 -9.01
CA ASN A 31 -5.67 -1.49 -8.85
C ASN A 31 -5.69 -1.95 -7.38
N GLY A 32 -5.33 -1.08 -6.43
CA GLY A 32 -5.24 -1.41 -5.00
C GLY A 32 -3.95 -2.17 -4.61
N GLU A 33 -2.94 -2.16 -5.48
CA GLU A 33 -1.63 -2.75 -5.21
C GLU A 33 -0.70 -1.71 -4.54
N ASP A 34 0.24 -2.16 -3.70
CA ASP A 34 1.32 -1.31 -3.18
C ASP A 34 2.53 -1.34 -4.12
N PRO A 35 2.76 -0.28 -4.93
CA PRO A 35 3.88 -0.23 -5.87
C PRO A 35 5.24 -0.20 -5.17
N VAL A 36 5.31 0.33 -3.95
CA VAL A 36 6.58 0.43 -3.20
C VAL A 36 6.97 -0.94 -2.67
N ALA A 37 6.02 -1.69 -2.12
CA ALA A 37 6.25 -3.06 -1.68
C ALA A 37 6.69 -3.98 -2.84
N ASN A 38 6.04 -3.87 -4.01
CA ASN A 38 6.38 -4.68 -5.18
C ASN A 38 7.79 -4.37 -5.71
N VAL A 39 8.18 -3.09 -5.76
CA VAL A 39 9.54 -2.69 -6.15
C VAL A 39 10.57 -3.15 -5.13
N LYS A 40 10.28 -3.07 -3.83
CA LYS A 40 11.17 -3.59 -2.77
C LYS A 40 11.42 -5.09 -2.91
N GLY A 41 10.36 -5.88 -3.14
CA GLY A 41 10.46 -7.32 -3.39
C GLY A 41 11.25 -7.64 -4.66
N TRP A 42 11.08 -6.85 -5.73
CA TRP A 42 11.86 -7.03 -6.96
C TRP A 42 13.35 -6.71 -6.77
N LEU A 43 13.68 -5.68 -5.98
CA LEU A 43 15.08 -5.32 -5.67
C LEU A 43 15.72 -6.24 -4.62
N GLY A 44 14.97 -7.21 -4.07
CA GLY A 44 15.46 -8.08 -3.00
C GLY A 44 15.77 -7.32 -1.70
N MET A 45 15.18 -6.14 -1.52
CA MET A 45 15.27 -5.34 -0.29
C MET A 45 14.16 -5.74 0.69
N ASP A 46 13.88 -7.04 0.78
CA ASP A 46 12.98 -7.59 1.77
C ASP A 46 13.68 -7.48 3.14
N GLU A 47 13.41 -6.40 3.87
CA GLU A 47 13.54 -6.46 5.32
C GLU A 47 12.63 -7.61 5.79
N PRO A 48 13.09 -8.49 6.71
CA PRO A 48 12.25 -9.52 7.29
C PRO A 48 11.24 -8.89 8.26
N GLU A 49 10.27 -8.18 7.70
CA GLU A 49 9.02 -7.79 8.35
C GLU A 49 7.98 -8.89 8.06
N PRO A 50 7.09 -9.19 9.02
CA PRO A 50 6.20 -10.34 8.95
C PRO A 50 5.39 -10.27 7.66
N ARG A 51 5.56 -11.29 6.81
CA ARG A 51 4.70 -11.48 5.64
C ARG A 51 3.26 -11.51 6.13
N GLU A 52 2.48 -10.49 5.79
CA GLU A 52 1.06 -10.71 5.54
C GLU A 52 1.01 -11.57 4.27
N GLU A 53 1.20 -12.88 4.47
CA GLU A 53 0.92 -13.87 3.46
C GLU A 53 -0.54 -13.67 3.08
N SER A 54 -0.79 -13.30 1.83
CA SER A 54 -2.08 -13.44 1.22
C SER A 54 -2.49 -14.90 1.38
N TYR A 55 -3.32 -15.17 2.38
CA TYR A 55 -3.80 -16.49 2.73
C TYR A 55 -4.44 -17.13 1.49
N GLN A 56 -3.73 -18.06 0.85
CA GLN A 56 -4.35 -18.99 -0.08
C GLN A 56 -4.98 -20.09 0.76
N ALA A 57 -6.29 -20.02 0.94
CA ALA A 57 -7.04 -20.93 1.79
C ALA A 57 -6.77 -22.40 1.42
N PRO A 58 -6.32 -23.26 2.36
CA PRO A 58 -6.29 -24.70 2.14
C PRO A 58 -7.72 -25.24 2.01
N PRO A 59 -7.94 -26.35 1.27
CA PRO A 59 -9.29 -26.83 0.98
C PRO A 59 -9.95 -27.34 2.26
N ASN A 60 -11.08 -26.71 2.61
CA ASN A 60 -12.15 -27.13 3.51
C ASN A 60 -11.80 -28.12 4.63
N GLY A 61 -11.62 -27.58 5.84
CA GLY A 61 -11.90 -28.26 7.10
C GLY A 61 -12.92 -27.45 7.89
N ASN A 62 -14.04 -28.07 8.24
CA ASN A 62 -15.28 -27.47 8.77
C ASN A 62 -15.17 -26.83 10.18
N GLY A 63 -14.20 -25.94 10.42
CA GLY A 63 -13.98 -25.24 11.70
C GLY A 63 -13.62 -23.75 11.60
N ALA A 64 -13.59 -23.16 10.41
CA ALA A 64 -13.12 -21.78 10.17
C ALA A 64 -14.17 -20.68 10.37
N THR A 65 -15.45 -21.03 10.52
CA THR A 65 -16.55 -20.05 10.54
C THR A 65 -16.66 -19.29 11.88
N ASP A 66 -16.34 -19.94 13.00
CA ASP A 66 -16.46 -19.30 14.32
C ASP A 66 -15.27 -18.39 14.66
N ALA A 67 -14.05 -18.76 14.25
CA ALA A 67 -12.86 -17.95 14.48
C ALA A 67 -12.89 -16.65 13.65
N SER A 68 -13.36 -16.73 12.41
CA SER A 68 -13.49 -15.55 11.52
C SER A 68 -14.60 -14.60 11.97
N LEU A 69 -15.70 -15.12 12.53
CA LEU A 69 -16.75 -14.26 13.11
C LEU A 69 -16.27 -13.51 14.36
N GLN A 70 -15.49 -14.16 15.24
CA GLN A 70 -14.91 -13.50 16.41
C GLN A 70 -13.93 -12.39 16.02
N GLU A 71 -13.10 -12.62 15.00
CA GLU A 71 -12.14 -11.64 14.52
C GLU A 71 -12.84 -10.41 13.92
N ILE A 72 -13.90 -10.62 13.14
CA ILE A 72 -14.72 -9.52 12.58
C ILE A 72 -15.39 -8.70 13.69
N GLU A 73 -15.86 -9.35 14.75
CA GLU A 73 -16.52 -8.66 15.87
C GLU A 73 -15.51 -7.85 16.71
N GLN A 74 -14.32 -8.39 16.93
CA GLN A 74 -13.21 -7.67 17.56
C GLN A 74 -12.79 -6.43 16.75
N LEU A 75 -12.58 -6.59 15.44
CA LEU A 75 -12.21 -5.50 14.54
C LEU A 75 -13.26 -4.38 14.49
N ARG A 76 -14.55 -4.73 14.60
CA ARG A 76 -15.64 -3.75 14.69
C ARG A 76 -15.61 -2.97 16.00
N SER A 77 -15.43 -3.65 17.12
CA SER A 77 -15.35 -3.01 18.43
C SER A 77 -14.17 -2.04 18.53
N GLU A 78 -13.03 -2.40 17.92
CA GLU A 78 -11.83 -1.57 17.92
C GLU A 78 -12.01 -0.34 17.02
N ASN A 79 -12.64 -0.49 15.85
CA ASN A 79 -12.99 0.64 14.99
C ASN A 79 -13.91 1.64 15.68
N GLU A 80 -14.91 1.17 16.43
CA GLU A 80 -15.81 2.04 17.18
C GLU A 80 -15.09 2.79 18.29
N ARG A 81 -14.21 2.11 19.03
CA ARG A 81 -13.39 2.73 20.08
C ARG A 81 -12.46 3.80 19.51
N LEU A 82 -11.74 3.49 18.44
CA LEU A 82 -10.84 4.45 17.79
C LEU A 82 -11.59 5.67 17.27
N ARG A 83 -12.81 5.49 16.73
CA ARG A 83 -13.67 6.61 16.30
C ARG A 83 -14.15 7.48 17.45
N GLN A 84 -14.44 6.88 18.61
CA GLN A 84 -14.80 7.63 19.81
C GLN A 84 -13.60 8.43 20.34
N GLU A 85 -12.40 7.84 20.38
CA GLU A 85 -11.17 8.51 20.79
C GLU A 85 -10.81 9.69 19.87
N LEU A 86 -10.98 9.52 18.55
CA LEU A 86 -10.80 10.60 17.57
C LEU A 86 -11.81 11.73 17.77
N THR A 87 -13.08 11.40 18.02
CA THR A 87 -14.12 12.40 18.29
C THR A 87 -13.81 13.18 19.57
N ARG A 88 -13.34 12.49 20.61
CA ARG A 88 -12.93 13.09 21.88
C ARG A 88 -11.74 14.03 21.69
N CYS A 89 -10.65 13.57 21.07
CA CYS A 89 -9.48 14.40 20.78
C CYS A 89 -9.84 15.61 19.88
N ARG A 90 -10.75 15.42 18.92
CA ARG A 90 -11.19 16.51 18.04
C ARG A 90 -12.03 17.55 18.77
N SER A 91 -12.87 17.12 19.71
CA SER A 91 -13.66 18.02 20.56
C SER A 91 -12.78 18.80 21.56
N GLU A 92 -11.76 18.16 22.13
CA GLU A 92 -10.80 18.75 23.06
C GLU A 92 -9.89 19.77 22.37
N LYS A 93 -9.56 19.56 21.09
CA LYS A 93 -8.80 20.52 20.27
C LYS A 93 -9.63 21.71 19.77
N SER A 94 -10.95 21.67 19.90
CA SER A 94 -11.87 22.72 19.42
C SER A 94 -12.43 23.61 20.54
N SER A 95 -12.05 23.38 21.80
CA SER A 95 -12.21 24.32 22.93
C SER A 95 -10.89 25.01 23.24
#